data_AF-X1P5G6-F1
#
_entry.id   AF-X1P5G6-F1
#
_cell.length_a   1.000
_cell.length_b   1.000
_cell.length_c   1.000
_cell.angle_alpha   90.00
_cell.angle_beta   90.00
_cell.angle_gamma   90.00
#
_symmetry.space_group_name_H-M   'P 1'
#
loop_
_entity.id
_entity.type
_entity.pdbx_description
1 polymer ?
#
loop_
_entity_poly.entity_id
_entity_poly.type
_entity_poly.pdbx_seq_one_letter_code
_entity_poly.pdbx_strand_id
1 'polypeptide(L)'
;MLAIEKIGPYFFFVPIEQFHIDFIVSLLLVAAGVLLDIDLHKLAKEKGIKNELMRANMELSEANAALQESLAHIKVLKGLIPICAECKKVRDDKGYWKHVEEYIREHS
;
A
#
# COMPACT_ATOMS: atom_id res chain seq x y z
N MET A 1 1.81 64.52 -42.08
CA MET A 1 0.47 64.06 -42.53
C MET A 1 0.39 62.58 -42.18
N LEU A 2 -0.49 62.25 -41.23
CA LEU A 2 -0.59 60.96 -40.55
C LEU A 2 -1.30 59.92 -41.43
N ALA A 3 -0.78 58.69 -41.47
CA ALA A 3 -1.54 57.50 -41.82
C ALA A 3 -0.92 56.29 -41.09
N ILE A 4 -1.16 56.23 -39.77
CA ILE A 4 -0.89 55.04 -38.96
C ILE A 4 -2.27 54.52 -38.55
N GLU A 5 -2.80 53.60 -39.33
CA GLU A 5 -3.93 52.79 -38.89
C GLU A 5 -3.59 51.30 -39.01
N LYS A 6 -3.64 50.67 -37.83
CA LYS A 6 -3.92 49.25 -37.57
C LYS A 6 -2.83 48.23 -37.90
N ILE A 7 -1.95 47.98 -36.93
CA ILE A 7 -1.53 46.62 -36.51
C ILE A 7 -1.34 46.62 -34.98
N GLY A 8 -1.86 45.60 -34.29
CA GLY A 8 -2.16 45.55 -32.86
C GLY A 8 -1.00 45.46 -31.84
N PRO A 9 -1.30 45.17 -30.56
CA PRO A 9 -0.54 45.59 -29.37
C PRO A 9 0.81 44.89 -29.14
N TYR A 10 1.28 44.04 -30.05
CA TYR A 10 2.47 43.22 -29.87
C TYR A 10 3.63 43.51 -30.83
N PHE A 11 3.48 44.44 -31.78
CA PHE A 11 4.54 44.71 -32.75
C PHE A 11 5.13 46.11 -32.54
N PHE A 12 5.91 46.25 -31.46
CA PHE A 12 6.84 47.35 -31.32
C PHE A 12 8.14 46.99 -32.04
N PHE A 13 8.67 47.95 -32.79
CA PHE A 13 9.93 47.87 -33.52
C PHE A 13 11.06 47.87 -32.47
N VAL A 14 11.68 46.72 -32.22
CA VAL A 14 12.74 46.61 -31.19
C VAL A 14 14.11 46.33 -31.84
N PRO A 15 15.20 47.02 -31.44
CA PRO A 15 16.55 46.77 -31.93
C PRO A 15 17.01 45.31 -31.71
N ILE A 16 17.90 44.85 -32.60
CA ILE A 16 18.37 43.47 -32.79
C ILE A 16 18.84 42.76 -31.50
N GLU A 17 19.24 43.48 -30.45
CA GLU A 17 19.66 42.91 -29.15
C GLU A 17 18.49 42.47 -28.24
N GLN A 18 17.31 43.08 -28.34
CA GLN A 18 16.18 42.76 -27.45
C GLN A 18 15.37 41.55 -27.95
N PHE A 19 15.37 41.31 -29.28
CA PHE A 19 14.67 40.18 -29.91
C PHE A 19 15.16 38.82 -29.36
N HIS A 20 16.45 38.75 -29.00
CA HIS A 20 17.03 37.57 -28.38
C HIS A 20 16.49 37.32 -26.96
N ILE A 21 16.24 38.37 -26.18
CA ILE A 21 15.78 38.26 -24.79
C ILE A 21 14.35 37.69 -24.76
N ASP A 22 13.46 38.19 -25.62
CA ASP A 22 12.07 37.72 -25.67
C ASP A 22 11.97 36.24 -26.09
N PHE A 23 12.82 35.81 -27.04
CA PHE A 23 12.89 34.41 -27.44
C PHE A 23 13.39 33.50 -26.30
N ILE A 24 14.41 33.95 -25.56
CA ILE A 24 14.95 33.22 -24.40
C ILE A 24 13.91 33.14 -23.28
N VAL A 25 13.24 34.25 -22.96
CA VAL A 25 12.19 34.28 -21.92
C VAL A 25 11.02 33.36 -22.30
N SER A 26 10.57 33.42 -23.55
CA SER A 26 9.53 32.52 -24.06
C SER A 26 9.94 31.05 -23.96
N LEU A 27 11.16 30.71 -24.39
CA LEU A 27 11.70 29.36 -24.30
C LEU A 27 11.77 28.86 -22.85
N LEU A 28 12.22 29.72 -21.92
CA LEU A 28 12.30 29.40 -20.50
C LEU A 28 10.92 29.18 -19.88
N LEU A 29 9.93 30.00 -20.23
CA LEU A 29 8.55 29.85 -19.75
C LEU A 29 7.91 28.55 -20.27
N VAL A 30 8.12 28.20 -21.54
CA VAL A 30 7.64 26.94 -22.12
C VAL A 30 8.34 25.75 -21.46
N ALA A 31 9.65 25.79 -21.30
CA ALA A 31 10.41 24.72 -20.65
C ALA A 31 9.98 24.53 -19.18
N ALA A 32 9.77 25.62 -18.44
CA ALA A 32 9.26 25.57 -17.08
C ALA A 32 7.85 24.96 -17.00
N GLY A 33 6.95 25.33 -17.93
CA GLY A 33 5.61 24.73 -18.03
C GLY A 33 5.68 23.21 -18.26
N VAL A 34 6.45 22.79 -19.28
CA VAL A 34 6.60 21.36 -19.63
C VAL A 34 7.17 20.54 -18.47
N LEU A 35 8.16 21.06 -17.74
CA LEU A 35 8.73 20.38 -16.57
C LEU A 35 7.69 20.18 -15.46
N LEU A 36 6.88 21.21 -15.17
CA LEU A 36 5.83 21.15 -14.16
C LEU A 36 4.72 20.15 -14.55
N ASP A 37 4.35 20.07 -15.83
CA ASP A 37 3.36 19.11 -16.33
C ASP A 37 3.84 17.64 -16.20
N ILE A 38 5.11 17.37 -16.50
CA ILE A 38 5.70 16.01 -16.41
C ILE A 38 5.65 15.49 -14.96
N ASP A 39 6.02 16.32 -13.99
CA ASP A 39 6.02 15.95 -12.57
C ASP A 39 4.60 15.64 -12.08
N LEU A 40 3.60 16.41 -12.53
CA LEU A 40 2.20 16.20 -12.17
C LEU A 40 1.67 14.85 -12.65
N HIS A 41 2.00 14.46 -13.89
CA HIS A 41 1.63 13.18 -14.47
C HIS A 41 2.25 11.99 -13.73
N LYS A 42 3.52 12.13 -13.32
CA LYS A 42 4.23 11.07 -12.59
C LYS A 42 3.61 10.82 -11.21
N LEU A 43 3.30 11.87 -10.47
CA LEU A 43 2.64 11.78 -9.16
C LEU A 43 1.23 11.17 -9.25
N ALA A 44 0.48 11.45 -10.33
CA ALA A 44 -0.84 10.86 -10.55
C ALA A 44 -0.77 9.33 -10.72
N LYS A 45 0.25 8.83 -11.42
CA LYS A 45 0.47 7.38 -11.63
C LYS A 45 0.90 6.67 -10.35
N GLU A 46 1.81 7.27 -9.58
CA GLU A 46 2.31 6.68 -8.33
C GLU A 46 1.22 6.57 -7.26
N LYS A 47 0.29 7.53 -7.19
CA LYS A 47 -0.86 7.48 -6.26
C LYS A 47 -1.80 6.30 -6.53
N GLY A 48 -2.02 5.95 -7.81
CA GLY A 48 -2.88 4.83 -8.19
C GLY A 48 -2.33 3.49 -7.68
N ILE A 49 -1.05 3.23 -7.96
CA ILE A 49 -0.34 2.02 -7.54
C ILE A 49 -0.31 1.92 -6.00
N LYS A 50 -0.06 3.03 -5.32
CA LYS A 50 -0.04 3.06 -3.85
C LYS A 50 -1.39 2.69 -3.23
N ASN A 51 -2.49 3.17 -3.80
CA ASN A 51 -3.84 2.86 -3.33
C ASN A 51 -4.19 1.38 -3.54
N GLU A 52 -3.82 0.81 -4.70
CA GLU A 52 -4.02 -0.61 -4.99
C GLU A 52 -3.19 -1.49 -4.04
N LEU A 53 -1.91 -1.15 -3.83
CA LEU A 53 -1.04 -1.84 -2.88
C LEU A 53 -1.60 -1.77 -1.44
N MET A 54 -2.13 -0.62 -1.04
CA MET A 54 -2.76 -0.46 0.28
C MET A 54 -3.98 -1.36 0.44
N ARG A 55 -4.82 -1.50 -0.60
CA ARG A 55 -5.99 -2.40 -0.57
C ARG A 55 -5.58 -3.86 -0.44
N ALA A 56 -4.67 -4.32 -1.30
CA ALA A 56 -4.18 -5.70 -1.25
C ALA A 56 -3.53 -6.03 0.11
N ASN A 57 -2.78 -5.09 0.68
CA ASN A 57 -2.17 -5.28 2.00
C ASN A 57 -3.21 -5.30 3.14
N MET A 58 -4.28 -4.51 3.03
CA MET A 58 -5.39 -4.52 3.99
C MET A 58 -6.12 -5.86 3.95
N GLU A 59 -6.47 -6.35 2.76
CA GLU A 59 -7.11 -7.66 2.56
C GLU A 59 -6.22 -8.80 3.12
N LEU A 60 -4.92 -8.76 2.83
CA LEU A 60 -3.97 -9.73 3.36
C LEU A 60 -3.89 -9.70 4.88
N SER A 61 -3.88 -8.50 5.47
CA SER A 61 -3.86 -8.31 6.92
C SER A 61 -5.13 -8.86 7.58
N GLU A 62 -6.30 -8.62 7.00
CA GLU A 62 -7.58 -9.14 7.51
C GLU A 62 -7.65 -10.67 7.44
N ALA A 63 -7.26 -11.25 6.31
CA ALA A 63 -7.20 -12.71 6.16
C ALA A 63 -6.23 -13.34 7.17
N ASN A 64 -5.07 -12.72 7.40
CA ASN A 64 -4.10 -13.20 8.37
C ASN A 64 -4.65 -13.13 9.80
N ALA A 65 -5.34 -12.05 10.17
CA ALA A 65 -5.99 -11.94 11.47
C ALA A 65 -7.04 -13.05 11.70
N ALA A 66 -7.91 -13.30 10.71
CA ALA A 66 -8.92 -14.36 10.78
C ALA A 66 -8.29 -15.77 10.90
N LEU A 67 -7.18 -16.01 10.19
CA LEU A 67 -6.41 -17.26 10.31
C LEU A 67 -5.80 -17.40 11.71
N GLN A 68 -5.22 -16.33 12.26
CA GLN A 68 -4.65 -16.35 13.61
C GLN A 68 -5.70 -16.60 14.68
N GLU A 69 -6.88 -16.01 14.56
CA GLU A 69 -8.03 -16.26 15.44
C GLU A 69 -8.46 -17.73 15.38
N SER A 70 -8.62 -18.28 14.17
CA SER A 70 -8.95 -19.69 13.96
C SER A 70 -7.90 -20.62 14.58
N LEU A 71 -6.61 -20.29 14.42
CA LEU A 71 -5.52 -21.03 15.05
C LEU A 71 -5.52 -20.90 16.58
N ALA A 72 -5.92 -19.75 17.13
CA ALA A 72 -6.07 -19.57 18.57
C ALA A 72 -7.17 -20.49 19.12
N HIS A 73 -8.32 -20.58 18.43
CA HIS A 73 -9.38 -21.52 18.80
C HIS A 73 -8.91 -22.97 18.77
N ILE A 74 -8.16 -23.39 17.74
CA ILE A 74 -7.59 -24.76 17.69
C ILE A 74 -6.58 -24.99 18.82
N LYS A 75 -5.77 -24.00 19.20
CA LYS A 75 -4.85 -24.13 20.34
C LYS A 75 -5.59 -24.36 21.67
N VAL A 76 -6.79 -23.79 21.85
CA VAL A 76 -7.63 -24.10 23.03
C VAL A 76 -8.06 -25.57 23.04
N LEU A 77 -8.33 -26.17 21.88
CA LEU A 77 -8.63 -27.61 21.76
C LEU A 77 -7.41 -28.52 22.03
N LYS A 78 -6.18 -28.00 22.01
CA LYS A 78 -4.97 -28.79 22.34
C LYS A 78 -4.76 -29.01 23.85
N GLY A 79 -5.54 -28.36 24.70
CA GLY A 79 -5.59 -28.65 26.14
C GLY A 79 -6.53 -29.82 26.49
N LEU A 80 -7.25 -30.37 25.52
CA LEU A 80 -8.14 -31.52 25.73
C LEU A 80 -7.33 -32.81 25.66
N ILE A 81 -7.19 -33.47 26.80
CA ILE A 81 -6.58 -34.80 26.88
C ILE A 81 -7.50 -35.85 26.21
N PRO A 82 -6.98 -36.71 25.33
CA PRO A 82 -7.78 -37.76 24.71
C PRO A 82 -8.20 -38.80 25.75
N ILE A 83 -9.50 -38.85 26.06
CA ILE A 83 -10.12 -39.82 26.98
C ILE A 83 -10.99 -40.83 26.22
N CYS A 84 -10.91 -42.10 26.57
CA CYS A 84 -11.79 -43.12 26.01
C CYS A 84 -13.19 -42.99 26.62
N ALA A 85 -14.24 -42.87 25.79
CA ALA A 85 -15.62 -42.73 26.27
C ALA A 85 -16.14 -43.99 27.00
N GLU A 86 -15.58 -45.16 26.69
CA GLU A 86 -16.06 -46.45 27.22
C GLU A 86 -15.33 -46.89 28.49
N CYS A 87 -14.00 -46.75 28.53
CA CYS A 87 -13.20 -47.15 29.70
C CYS A 87 -12.64 -45.98 30.53
N LYS A 88 -12.89 -44.73 30.13
CA LYS A 88 -12.44 -43.49 30.79
C LYS A 88 -10.93 -43.39 31.04
N LYS A 89 -10.10 -44.15 30.32
CA LYS A 89 -8.63 -44.02 30.37
C LYS A 89 -8.16 -42.83 29.54
N VAL A 90 -7.04 -42.24 29.94
CA VAL A 90 -6.36 -41.15 29.21
C VAL A 90 -5.22 -41.74 28.41
N ARG A 91 -5.06 -41.29 27.16
CA ARG A 91 -3.91 -41.66 26.34
C ARG A 91 -2.77 -40.67 26.56
N ASP A 92 -1.65 -41.16 27.05
CA ASP A 92 -0.40 -40.41 27.22
C ASP A 92 0.25 -40.10 25.86
N ASP A 93 1.18 -39.15 25.82
CA ASP A 93 1.95 -38.73 24.63
C ASP A 93 2.79 -39.87 24.05
N LYS A 94 3.13 -40.86 24.90
CA LYS A 94 3.81 -42.11 24.51
C LYS A 94 2.86 -43.16 23.92
N GLY A 95 1.57 -42.87 23.84
CA GLY A 95 0.55 -43.72 23.25
C GLY A 95 -0.06 -44.76 24.19
N TYR A 96 0.35 -44.81 25.45
CA TYR A 96 -0.17 -45.75 26.46
C TYR A 96 -1.45 -45.24 27.11
N TRP A 97 -2.34 -46.16 27.47
CA TRP A 97 -3.56 -45.85 28.22
C TRP A 97 -3.30 -45.95 29.72
N LYS A 98 -3.50 -44.85 30.43
CA LYS A 98 -3.42 -44.78 31.90
C LYS A 98 -4.76 -44.36 32.49
N HIS A 99 -4.94 -44.63 33.78
CA HIS A 99 -6.07 -44.08 34.52
C HIS A 99 -5.94 -42.57 34.65
N VAL A 100 -7.07 -41.85 34.67
CA VAL A 100 -7.11 -40.38 34.73
C VAL A 100 -6.34 -39.86 35.96
N GLU A 101 -6.52 -40.52 37.10
CA GLU A 101 -5.87 -40.16 38.37
C GLU A 101 -4.35 -40.27 38.29
N GLU A 102 -3.84 -41.26 37.56
CA GLU A 102 -2.42 -41.47 37.35
C GLU A 102 -1.83 -40.40 36.43
N TYR A 103 -2.53 -40.09 35.35
CA TYR A 103 -2.12 -39.05 34.40
C TYR A 103 -2.08 -37.66 35.06
N ILE A 104 -3.10 -37.28 35.84
CA ILE A 104 -3.16 -35.99 36.54
C ILE A 104 -2.02 -35.87 37.55
N ARG A 105 -1.71 -36.92 38.31
CA ARG A 105 -0.62 -36.93 39.29
C ARG A 105 0.77 -36.76 38.65
N GLU A 106 0.96 -37.25 37.43
CA GLU A 106 2.22 -37.13 36.69
C GLU A 106 2.38 -35.77 35.99
N HIS A 107 1.28 -35.06 35.71
CA HIS A 107 1.24 -33.85 34.89
C HIS A 107 0.65 -32.60 35.61
N SER A 108 0.57 -32.62 36.95
CA SER A 108 0.22 -31.47 37.82
C SER A 108 1.43 -30.99 38.59
#